data_AF-A0A3C0WIY6-F1
#
_entry.id   AF-A0A3C0WIY6-F1
#
_cell.length_a   1.000
_cell.length_b   1.000
_cell.length_c   1.000
_cell.angle_alpha   90.00
_cell.angle_beta   90.00
_cell.angle_gamma   90.00
#
_symmetry.space_group_name_H-M   'P 1'
#
loop_
_entity.id
_entity.type
_entity.pdbx_description
1 polymer ?
#
loop_
_entity_poly.entity_id
_entity_poly.type
_entity_poly.pdbx_seq_one_letter_code
_entity_poly.pdbx_strand_id
1 'polypeptide(L)'
;MPERSKHQKGIIRNYYENRDAIAIQRLQELVTELYLSEGKKRSRNWEHVATHLEKLGVKEATISHLRKQDNPEVLANFIGTLMK
;
A
#
# COMPACT_ATOMS: atom_id res chain seq x y z
N MET A 1 7.87 -28.37 19.40
CA MET A 1 8.07 -27.34 18.36
C MET A 1 9.13 -26.38 18.87
N PRO A 2 10.24 -26.13 18.16
CA PRO A 2 11.32 -25.32 18.71
C PRO A 2 10.85 -23.87 18.90
N GLU A 3 10.87 -23.43 20.16
CA GLU A 3 10.60 -22.06 20.60
C GLU A 3 11.53 -21.08 19.86
N ARG A 4 10.96 -20.22 19.01
CA ARG A 4 11.72 -19.14 18.35
C ARG A 4 12.27 -18.20 19.41
N SER A 5 13.60 -18.03 19.44
CA SER A 5 14.27 -17.17 20.42
C SER A 5 13.76 -15.72 20.29
N LYS A 6 13.74 -14.96 21.40
CA LYS A 6 13.28 -13.56 21.42
C LYS A 6 13.94 -12.69 20.33
N HIS A 7 15.18 -13.02 19.95
CA HIS A 7 15.91 -12.36 18.88
C HIS A 7 15.31 -12.63 17.48
N GLN A 8 14.94 -13.89 17.19
CA GLN A 8 14.31 -14.27 15.92
C GLN A 8 12.93 -13.62 15.74
N LYS A 9 12.16 -13.49 16.82
CA LYS A 9 10.86 -12.79 16.79
C LYS A 9 11.03 -11.30 16.45
N GLY A 10 12.08 -10.65 16.94
CA GLY A 10 12.39 -9.25 16.64
C GLY A 10 12.76 -9.01 15.17
N ILE A 11 13.57 -9.88 14.56
CA ILE A 11 13.94 -9.76 13.14
C ILE A 11 12.72 -9.90 12.23
N ILE A 12 11.86 -10.88 12.50
CA ILE A 12 10.63 -11.10 11.72
C ILE A 12 9.71 -9.88 11.83
N ARG A 13 9.52 -9.36 13.05
CA ARG A 13 8.71 -8.16 13.28
C ARG A 13 9.27 -6.93 12.53
N ASN A 14 10.55 -6.62 12.70
CA ASN A 14 11.19 -5.49 12.04
C ASN A 14 11.13 -5.61 10.51
N TYR A 15 11.22 -6.83 9.96
CA TYR A 15 11.09 -7.06 8.53
C TYR A 15 9.70 -6.66 8.01
N TYR A 16 8.63 -7.06 8.70
CA TYR A 16 7.27 -6.71 8.29
C TYR A 16 6.94 -5.23 8.55
N GLU A 17 7.36 -4.66 9.70
CA GLU A 17 7.16 -3.23 9.99
C GLU A 17 7.86 -2.33 8.96
N ASN A 18 9.11 -2.65 8.58
CA ASN A 18 9.83 -1.91 7.54
C ASN A 18 9.20 -2.11 6.16
N ARG A 19 8.71 -3.32 5.84
CA ARG A 19 8.03 -3.61 4.58
C ARG A 19 6.75 -2.78 4.44
N ASP A 20 5.98 -2.64 5.51
CA ASP A 20 4.74 -1.88 5.51
C ASP A 20 5.04 -0.38 5.39
N ALA A 21 6.04 0.14 6.11
CA ALA A 21 6.49 1.52 5.97
C ALA A 21 6.93 1.85 4.54
N ILE A 22 7.69 0.96 3.89
CA ILE A 22 8.10 1.14 2.48
C ILE A 22 6.87 1.14 1.56
N ALA A 23 5.92 0.24 1.77
CA ALA A 23 4.72 0.18 0.94
C ALA A 23 3.86 1.44 1.09
N ILE A 24 3.71 1.98 2.30
CA ILE A 24 3.02 3.24 2.56
C ILE A 24 3.72 4.41 1.87
N GLN A 25 5.05 4.49 1.97
CA GLN A 25 5.84 5.53 1.29
C GLN A 25 5.62 5.50 -0.24
N ARG A 26 5.66 4.30 -0.85
CA ARG A 26 5.39 4.15 -2.30
C ARG A 26 3.98 4.53 -2.67
N LEU A 27 2.99 4.25 -1.83
CA LEU A 27 1.61 4.66 -2.06
C LEU A 27 1.46 6.19 -2.03
N GLN A 28 2.18 6.90 -1.15
CA GLN A 28 2.18 8.37 -1.13
C GLN A 28 2.80 8.97 -2.41
N GLU A 29 3.88 8.38 -2.93
CA GLU A 29 4.47 8.76 -4.22
C GLU A 29 3.45 8.55 -5.35
N LEU A 30 2.79 7.39 -5.40
CA LEU A 30 1.79 7.06 -6.41
C LEU A 30 0.55 7.97 -6.37
N VAL A 31 0.12 8.43 -5.19
CA VAL A 31 -0.94 9.46 -5.09
C VAL A 31 -0.56 10.71 -5.87
N THR A 32 0.67 11.21 -5.67
CA THR A 32 1.17 12.38 -6.39
C THR A 32 1.23 12.12 -7.89
N GLU A 33 1.74 10.95 -8.31
CA GLU A 33 1.78 10.60 -9.73
C GLU A 33 0.40 10.46 -10.35
N LEU A 34 -0.60 10.00 -9.59
CA LEU A 34 -1.99 9.93 -10.05
C LEU A 34 -2.56 11.33 -10.30
N TYR A 35 -2.23 12.35 -9.52
CA TYR A 35 -2.65 13.73 -9.86
C TYR A 35 -2.06 14.23 -11.19
N LEU A 36 -0.90 13.72 -11.60
CA LEU A 36 -0.14 14.16 -12.76
C LEU A 36 -0.28 13.25 -13.98
N SER A 37 -1.03 12.15 -13.88
CA SER A 37 -1.11 11.14 -14.93
C SER A 37 -2.53 10.94 -15.44
N GLU A 38 -2.60 10.70 -16.75
CA GLU A 38 -3.82 10.44 -17.50
C GLU A 38 -3.66 9.21 -18.40
N GLY A 39 -4.78 8.73 -18.96
CA GLY A 39 -4.82 7.65 -19.94
C GLY A 39 -4.08 6.39 -19.48
N LYS A 40 -3.23 5.85 -20.37
CA LYS A 40 -2.49 4.60 -20.11
C LYS A 40 -1.55 4.69 -18.90
N LYS A 41 -0.92 5.86 -18.69
CA LYS A 41 -0.01 6.07 -17.56
C LYS A 41 -0.77 6.00 -16.23
N ARG A 42 -1.94 6.63 -16.17
CA ARG A 42 -2.83 6.57 -15.01
C ARG A 42 -3.26 5.15 -14.67
N SER A 43 -3.67 4.38 -15.68
CA SER A 43 -4.04 2.96 -15.48
C SER A 43 -2.89 2.15 -14.87
N ARG A 44 -1.67 2.34 -15.38
CA ARG A 44 -0.47 1.67 -14.85
C ARG A 44 -0.18 2.08 -13.40
N ASN A 45 -0.35 3.35 -13.08
CA ASN A 45 -0.17 3.82 -11.70
C ASN A 45 -1.20 3.20 -10.75
N TRP A 46 -2.45 3.00 -11.19
CA TRP A 46 -3.44 2.25 -10.41
C TRP A 46 -3.11 0.77 -10.24
N GLU A 47 -2.48 0.12 -11.22
CA GLU A 47 -1.98 -1.26 -11.07
C GLU A 47 -0.88 -1.34 -10.00
N HIS A 48 0.02 -0.35 -9.96
CA HIS A 48 1.02 -0.26 -8.90
C HIS A 48 0.37 0.00 -7.54
N VAL A 49 -0.63 0.90 -7.45
CA VAL A 49 -1.39 1.13 -6.22
C VAL A 49 -2.00 -0.17 -5.70
N ALA A 50 -2.70 -0.91 -6.55
CA ALA A 50 -3.30 -2.20 -6.19
C ALA A 50 -2.24 -3.15 -5.62
N THR A 51 -1.12 -3.33 -6.33
CA THR A 51 -0.01 -4.19 -5.89
C THR A 51 0.53 -3.82 -4.50
N HIS A 52 0.63 -2.53 -4.18
CA HIS A 52 1.12 -2.09 -2.88
C HIS A 52 0.07 -2.25 -1.77
N LEU A 53 -1.21 -2.02 -2.07
CA LEU A 53 -2.31 -2.24 -1.13
C LEU A 53 -2.50 -3.73 -0.80
N GLU A 54 -2.35 -4.62 -1.78
CA GLU A 54 -2.37 -6.07 -1.56
C GLU A 54 -1.24 -6.51 -0.61
N LYS A 55 -0.04 -5.94 -0.77
CA LYS A 55 1.11 -6.24 0.09
C LYS A 55 0.88 -5.83 1.54
N LEU A 56 0.06 -4.79 1.77
CA LEU A 56 -0.40 -4.32 3.07
C LEU A 56 -1.62 -5.12 3.59
N GLY A 57 -2.10 -6.12 2.86
CA GLY A 57 -3.22 -6.97 3.27
C GLY A 57 -4.60 -6.32 3.08
N VAL A 58 -4.70 -5.24 2.29
CA VAL A 58 -5.99 -4.62 1.97
C VAL A 58 -6.81 -5.57 1.12
N LYS A 59 -8.11 -5.69 1.44
CA LYS A 59 -9.03 -6.59 0.72
C LYS A 59 -9.21 -6.14 -0.73
N GLU A 60 -9.27 -7.11 -1.64
CA GLU A 60 -9.48 -6.87 -3.07
C GLU A 60 -10.73 -6.04 -3.38
N ALA A 61 -11.83 -6.24 -2.63
CA ALA A 61 -13.04 -5.45 -2.77
C ALA A 61 -12.79 -3.94 -2.53
N THR A 62 -11.94 -3.59 -1.57
CA THR A 62 -11.56 -2.20 -1.28
C THR A 62 -10.66 -1.64 -2.38
N ILE A 63 -9.68 -2.42 -2.83
CA ILE A 63 -8.78 -2.02 -3.93
C ILE A 63 -9.57 -1.76 -5.21
N SER A 64 -10.46 -2.68 -5.56
CA SER A 64 -11.38 -2.56 -6.69
C SER A 64 -12.28 -1.33 -6.56
N HIS A 65 -12.78 -1.01 -5.36
CA HIS A 65 -13.58 0.20 -5.13
C HIS A 65 -12.76 1.49 -5.34
N LEU A 66 -11.55 1.55 -4.78
CA LEU A 66 -10.63 2.69 -4.94
C LEU A 66 -10.28 2.90 -6.42
N ARG A 67 -9.93 1.83 -7.13
CA ARG A 67 -9.60 1.88 -8.57
C ARG A 67 -10.79 2.33 -9.41
N LYS A 68 -12.00 1.90 -9.09
CA LYS A 68 -13.23 2.33 -9.79
C LYS A 68 -13.56 3.79 -9.57
N GLN A 69 -13.31 4.32 -8.38
CA GLN A 69 -13.50 5.75 -8.11
C GLN A 69 -12.50 6.61 -8.87
N ASP A 70 -11.32 6.07 -9.19
CA ASP A 70 -10.27 6.74 -9.94
C ASP A 70 -9.93 8.12 -9.34
N ASN A 71 -10.02 8.26 -8.01
CA ASN A 71 -9.82 9.52 -7.31
C ASN A 71 -8.57 9.46 -6.39
N PRO A 72 -7.51 10.23 -6.69
CA PRO A 72 -6.29 10.24 -5.89
C PRO A 72 -6.49 10.78 -4.47
N GLU A 73 -7.45 11.68 -4.25
CA GLU A 73 -7.78 12.24 -2.93
C GLU A 73 -8.36 11.17 -2.00
N VAL A 74 -9.23 10.32 -2.52
CA VAL A 74 -9.81 9.22 -1.73
C VAL A 74 -8.73 8.20 -1.37
N LEU A 75 -7.81 7.90 -2.30
CA LEU A 75 -6.65 7.04 -2.01
C LEU A 75 -5.76 7.65 -0.91
N ALA A 76 -5.49 8.96 -0.96
CA ALA A 76 -4.68 9.64 0.05
C ALA A 76 -5.31 9.55 1.44
N ASN A 77 -6.62 9.82 1.54
CA ASN A 77 -7.37 9.69 2.78
C ASN A 77 -7.34 8.25 3.32
N PHE A 78 -7.50 7.26 2.43
CA PHE A 78 -7.43 5.85 2.81
C PHE A 78 -6.05 5.47 3.35
N ILE A 79 -4.95 5.88 2.69
CA ILE A 79 -3.59 5.65 3.17
C ILE A 79 -3.40 6.26 4.57
N GLY A 80 -3.94 7.46 4.80
CA GLY A 80 -3.93 8.10 6.12
C GLY A 80 -4.64 7.31 7.22
N THR A 81 -5.59 6.43 6.88
CA THR A 81 -6.21 5.50 7.85
C THR A 81 -5.35 4.29 8.17
N LEU A 82 -4.42 3.90 7.29
CA LEU A 82 -3.50 2.76 7.51
C LEU A 82 -2.32 3.13 8.41
N MET A 83 -2.06 4.42 8.59
CA MET A 83 -0.96 4.96 9.42
C MET A 83 -1.34 5.17 10.90
N LYS A 84 -2.60 4.94 11.27
CA LYS A 84 -3.13 5.13 12.63
C LYS A 84 -3.15 3.81 13.39
#